data_AF-A0A6I2HX41-F1
#
_entry.id   AF-A0A6I2HX41-F1
#
_cell.length_a   1.000
_cell.length_b   1.000
_cell.length_c   1.000
_cell.angle_alpha   90.00
_cell.angle_beta   90.00
_cell.angle_gamma   90.00
#
_symmetry.space_group_name_H-M   'P 1'
#
loop_
_entity.id
_entity.type
_entity.pdbx_description
1 polymer ?
#
loop_
_entity_poly.entity_id
_entity_poly.type
_entity_poly.pdbx_seq_one_letter_code
_entity_poly.pdbx_strand_id
1 'polypeptide(L)'
;MINKAIIFTALMAISATSFAATEIRDSQTAGMKEKIGNVSVNVKNGTFEEAMAALSKEADGKGAAYYHITSLERAGMSSDIRATAVVYK
;
A
#
# COMPACT_ATOMS: atom_id res chain seq x y z
N MET A 1 35.88 -38.48 -26.70
CA MET A 1 34.41 -38.36 -26.66
C MET A 1 34.04 -37.66 -25.36
N ILE A 2 33.95 -36.34 -25.37
CA ILE A 2 33.50 -35.55 -24.21
C ILE A 2 32.63 -34.47 -24.82
N ASN A 3 31.32 -34.49 -24.56
CA ASN A 3 30.60 -33.23 -24.46
C ASN A 3 29.14 -33.34 -24.01
N LYS A 4 28.74 -32.26 -23.32
CA LYS A 4 27.40 -31.80 -22.99
C LYS A 4 26.77 -32.42 -21.72
N ALA A 5 27.34 -32.04 -20.58
CA ALA A 5 26.53 -31.86 -19.37
C ALA A 5 25.51 -30.75 -19.64
N ILE A 6 24.24 -31.12 -19.79
CA ILE A 6 23.13 -30.17 -19.93
C ILE A 6 22.81 -29.67 -18.52
N ILE A 7 23.16 -28.42 -18.23
CA ILE A 7 22.80 -27.75 -16.98
C ILE A 7 21.34 -27.29 -17.10
N PHE A 8 20.43 -28.00 -16.42
CA PHE A 8 19.03 -27.58 -16.26
C PHE A 8 18.95 -26.58 -15.10
N THR A 9 19.07 -25.29 -15.39
CA THR A 9 18.89 -24.24 -14.37
C THR A 9 17.39 -23.99 -14.20
N ALA A 10 16.80 -24.54 -13.14
CA ALA A 10 15.42 -24.26 -12.75
C ALA A 10 15.33 -22.83 -12.20
N LEU A 11 14.75 -21.92 -12.99
CA LEU A 11 14.43 -20.56 -12.58
C LEU A 11 13.23 -20.60 -11.63
N MET A 12 13.47 -20.60 -10.31
CA MET A 12 12.39 -20.42 -9.32
C MET A 12 11.87 -18.98 -9.42
N ALA A 13 10.72 -18.80 -10.06
CA ALA A 13 9.97 -17.55 -10.00
C ALA A 13 9.39 -17.39 -8.60
N ILE A 14 9.88 -16.41 -7.84
CA ILE A 14 9.29 -16.01 -6.56
C ILE A 14 7.98 -15.30 -6.89
N SER A 15 6.85 -15.97 -6.68
CA SER A 15 5.53 -15.38 -6.80
C SER A 15 5.34 -14.34 -5.69
N ALA A 16 5.11 -13.08 -6.07
CA ALA A 16 4.70 -12.06 -5.12
C ALA A 16 3.29 -12.38 -4.62
N THR A 17 3.16 -12.71 -3.33
CA THR A 17 1.84 -12.83 -2.69
C THR A 17 1.28 -11.43 -2.51
N SER A 18 0.31 -11.05 -3.36
CA SER A 18 -0.43 -9.80 -3.22
C SER A 18 -1.48 -9.97 -2.12
N PHE A 19 -1.20 -9.38 -0.96
CA PHE A 19 -2.17 -9.22 0.12
C PHE A 19 -2.72 -7.79 0.07
N ALA A 20 -3.98 -7.61 0.46
CA ALA A 20 -4.54 -6.28 0.67
C ALA A 20 -3.82 -5.60 1.84
N ALA A 21 -3.50 -4.32 1.67
CA ALA A 21 -2.85 -3.49 2.66
C ALA A 21 -3.78 -3.35 3.87
N THR A 22 -3.22 -3.56 5.07
CA THR A 22 -3.97 -3.49 6.32
C THR A 22 -3.73 -2.16 7.03
N GLU A 23 -4.80 -1.56 7.56
CA GLU A 23 -4.68 -0.35 8.38
C GLU A 23 -3.98 -0.65 9.71
N ILE A 24 -2.96 0.14 10.04
CA ILE A 24 -2.24 0.04 11.32
C ILE A 24 -2.34 1.36 12.11
N ARG A 25 -2.31 1.22 13.43
CA ARG A 25 -2.25 2.35 14.35
C ARG A 25 -0.84 2.92 14.45
N ASP A 26 -0.73 4.17 14.86
CA ASP A 26 0.56 4.86 15.02
C ASP A 26 1.54 4.08 15.91
N SER A 27 1.05 3.48 17.01
CA SER A 27 1.88 2.66 17.91
C SER A 27 2.50 1.42 17.24
N GLN A 28 1.93 0.94 16.14
CA GLN A 28 2.43 -0.21 15.40
C GLN A 28 3.44 0.20 14.32
N THR A 29 3.53 1.48 13.97
CA THR A 29 4.44 1.99 12.94
C THR A 29 5.90 1.82 13.33
N ALA A 30 6.24 1.93 14.62
CA ALA A 30 7.60 1.76 15.13
C ALA A 30 8.17 0.34 14.93
N GLY A 31 7.30 -0.66 14.76
CA GLY A 31 7.69 -2.05 14.46
C GLY A 31 7.75 -2.37 12.97
N MET A 32 7.39 -1.43 12.09
CA MET A 32 7.37 -1.66 10.64
C MET A 32 8.76 -1.53 10.04
N LYS A 33 9.14 -2.49 9.21
CA LYS A 33 10.51 -2.62 8.71
C LYS A 33 10.84 -1.60 7.63
N GLU A 34 9.90 -1.34 6.73
CA GLU A 34 10.17 -0.49 5.57
C GLU A 34 9.02 0.47 5.31
N LYS A 35 9.28 1.77 5.47
CA LYS A 35 8.40 2.83 4.98
C LYS A 35 8.66 3.01 3.50
N ILE A 36 7.70 2.62 2.66
CA ILE A 36 7.83 2.68 1.20
C ILE A 36 7.32 3.99 0.59
N GLY A 37 6.63 4.82 1.38
CA GLY A 37 6.23 6.16 0.96
C GLY A 37 4.93 6.65 1.58
N ASN A 38 4.24 7.52 0.85
CA ASN A 38 2.96 8.08 1.22
C ASN A 38 1.98 8.04 0.04
N VAL A 39 0.71 7.90 0.38
CA VAL A 39 -0.44 7.91 -0.52
C VAL A 39 -1.40 9.00 -0.06
N SER A 40 -2.01 9.70 -1.00
CA SER A 40 -3.04 10.70 -0.70
C SER A 40 -4.13 10.61 -1.74
N VAL A 41 -5.37 10.68 -1.27
CA VAL A 41 -6.56 10.67 -2.12
C VAL A 41 -7.39 11.91 -1.81
N ASN A 42 -8.09 12.39 -2.83
CA ASN A 42 -9.06 13.45 -2.71
C ASN A 42 -10.38 12.99 -3.33
N VAL A 43 -11.37 12.73 -2.49
CA VAL A 43 -12.70 12.29 -2.91
C VAL A 43 -13.61 13.51 -2.96
N LYS A 44 -14.11 13.82 -4.16
CA LYS A 44 -15.00 14.96 -4.36
C LYS A 44 -16.41 14.63 -3.91
N ASN A 45 -17.04 15.54 -3.18
CA ASN A 45 -18.41 15.36 -2.65
C ASN A 45 -18.65 14.01 -1.98
N GLY A 46 -17.65 13.49 -1.28
CA GLY A 46 -17.66 12.14 -0.73
C GLY A 46 -17.84 12.07 0.78
N THR A 47 -17.80 10.84 1.26
CA THR A 47 -17.81 10.45 2.66
C THR A 47 -16.41 10.04 3.14
N PHE A 48 -16.21 10.03 4.46
CA PHE A 48 -14.95 9.61 5.04
C PHE A 48 -14.65 8.14 4.70
N GLU A 49 -15.68 7.30 4.65
CA GLU A 49 -15.56 5.89 4.26
C GLU A 49 -15.10 5.73 2.82
N GLU A 50 -15.64 6.51 1.87
CA GLU A 50 -15.19 6.50 0.48
C GLU A 50 -13.72 6.95 0.36
N ALA A 51 -13.32 7.95 1.15
CA ALA A 51 -11.93 8.38 1.20
C ALA A 51 -11.01 7.29 1.78
N MET A 52 -11.42 6.58 2.84
CA MET A 52 -10.67 5.47 3.41
C MET A 52 -10.56 4.30 2.43
N ALA A 53 -11.65 3.93 1.74
CA ALA A 53 -11.66 2.88 0.73
C ALA A 53 -10.74 3.23 -0.46
N ALA A 54 -10.80 4.47 -0.93
CA ALA A 54 -9.91 4.95 -1.99
C ALA A 54 -8.44 4.94 -1.54
N LEU A 55 -8.16 5.31 -0.29
CA LEU A 55 -6.81 5.32 0.28
C LEU A 55 -6.25 3.90 0.43
N SER A 56 -7.06 2.95 0.89
CA SER A 56 -6.70 1.53 0.96
C SER A 56 -6.38 0.98 -0.43
N LYS A 57 -7.22 1.26 -1.43
CA LYS A 57 -6.97 0.84 -2.82
C LYS A 57 -5.69 1.44 -3.40
N GLU A 58 -5.39 2.69 -3.09
CA GLU A 58 -4.13 3.34 -3.50
C GLU A 58 -2.92 2.70 -2.80
N ALA A 59 -3.05 2.33 -1.53
CA ALA A 59 -2.02 1.60 -0.80
C ALA A 59 -1.76 0.21 -1.41
N ASP A 60 -2.80 -0.53 -1.78
CA ASP A 60 -2.72 -1.81 -2.50
C ASP A 60 -1.99 -1.65 -3.83
N GLY A 61 -2.34 -0.61 -4.60
CA GLY A 61 -1.72 -0.29 -5.88
C GLY A 61 -0.22 0.02 -5.76
N LYS A 62 0.23 0.50 -4.60
CA LYS A 62 1.66 0.72 -4.30
C LYS A 62 2.37 -0.52 -3.77
N GLY A 63 1.68 -1.65 -3.63
CA GLY A 63 2.25 -2.88 -3.07
C GLY A 63 2.58 -2.76 -1.59
N ALA A 64 1.84 -1.93 -0.86
CA ALA A 64 1.96 -1.82 0.59
C ALA A 64 1.35 -3.07 1.26
N ALA A 65 2.01 -3.58 2.30
CA ALA A 65 1.42 -4.58 3.19
C ALA A 65 0.60 -3.91 4.30
N TYR A 66 1.01 -2.71 4.70
CA TYR A 66 0.36 -1.94 5.75
C TYR A 66 0.26 -0.46 5.38
N TYR A 67 -0.75 0.22 5.89
CA TYR A 67 -0.85 1.68 5.77
C TYR A 67 -1.31 2.30 7.09
N HIS A 68 -0.81 3.50 7.38
CA HIS A 68 -1.18 4.28 8.55
C HIS A 68 -1.74 5.62 8.10
N ILE A 69 -3.01 5.88 8.42
CA ILE A 69 -3.68 7.14 8.09
C ILE A 69 -3.10 8.26 8.97
N THR A 70 -2.51 9.27 8.33
CA THR A 70 -1.93 10.44 9.01
C THR A 70 -2.80 11.67 8.94
N SER A 71 -3.66 11.78 7.92
CA SER A 71 -4.68 12.84 7.85
C SER A 71 -5.95 12.30 7.19
N LEU A 72 -7.09 12.70 7.73
CA LEU A 72 -8.40 12.48 7.17
C LEU A 72 -9.24 13.73 7.49
N GLU A 73 -9.44 14.58 6.50
CA GLU A 73 -10.02 15.91 6.69
C GLU A 73 -10.96 16.30 5.55
N ARG A 74 -11.99 17.09 5.89
CA ARG A 74 -12.86 17.72 4.90
C ARG A 74 -12.25 19.04 4.45
N ALA A 75 -12.21 19.27 3.14
CA ALA A 75 -11.59 20.45 2.55
C ALA A 75 -12.44 21.71 2.77
N GLY A 76 -12.27 22.37 3.91
CA GLY A 76 -12.90 23.65 4.24
C GLY A 76 -14.43 23.60 4.14
N MET A 77 -15.00 24.46 3.28
CA MET A 77 -16.45 24.54 3.05
C MET A 77 -16.93 23.59 1.92
N SER A 78 -16.01 22.86 1.29
CA SER A 78 -16.33 21.86 0.26
C SER A 78 -16.79 20.55 0.91
N SER A 79 -17.58 19.78 0.18
CA SER A 79 -17.88 18.39 0.51
C SER A 79 -16.75 17.42 0.12
N ASP A 80 -15.62 17.93 -0.36
CA ASP A 80 -14.44 17.12 -0.67
C ASP A 80 -13.74 16.64 0.59
N ILE A 81 -13.25 15.41 0.56
CA ILE A 81 -12.49 14.79 1.64
C ILE A 81 -11.11 14.42 1.13
N ARG A 82 -10.11 14.89 1.86
CA ARG A 82 -8.72 14.54 1.65
C ARG A 82 -8.29 13.53 2.70
N ALA A 83 -7.69 12.44 2.24
CA ALA A 83 -7.06 11.46 3.12
C ALA A 83 -5.60 11.26 2.72
N THR A 84 -4.74 11.05 3.70
CA THR A 84 -3.32 10.78 3.52
C THR A 84 -2.91 9.65 4.44
N ALA A 85 -2.14 8.71 3.90
CA ALA A 85 -1.54 7.63 4.67
C ALA A 85 -0.07 7.45 4.32
N VAL A 86 0.69 6.99 5.31
CA VAL A 86 2.02 6.43 5.12
C VAL A 86 1.88 4.94 4.85
N VAL A 87 2.61 4.43 3.86
CA VAL A 87 2.56 3.03 3.46
C VAL A 87 3.85 2.31 3.85
N TYR A 88 3.71 1.05 4.23
CA TYR A 88 4.78 0.18 4.70
C TYR A 88 4.75 -1.18 3.99
N LYS A 89 5.92 -1.82 3.96
CA LYS A 89 6.13 -3.16 3.43
C LYS A 89 6.76 -4.08 4.48
#